data_AF-Q9ZTU6-F1
#
_entry.id   AF-Q9ZTU6-F1
#
_cell.length_a   1.000
_cell.length_b   1.000
_cell.length_c   1.000
_cell.angle_alpha   90.00
_cell.angle_beta   90.00
_cell.angle_gamma   90.00
#
_symmetry.space_group_name_H-M   'P 1'
#
loop_
_entity.id
_entity.type
_entity.pdbx_description
1 polymer ?
#
loop_
_entity_poly.entity_id
_entity_poly.type
_entity_poly.pdbx_seq_one_letter_code
_entity_poly.pdbx_strand_id
1 'polypeptide(L)'
;MLKNLSSIKTFASGILVPKHYIWPVTADNYLQPSTSVVDDAHKAGLEIYAADFANDFALSYNYSYDPLAEYLRFIDNGAFCVDGLLTDFPITPLEAIGCFSNLNNTKADHGAPLVISHNGASGDYPDCTDLAYQKAVVDGADVIDCDVQVTKDGIPICMSSIDLMDVTTVASSQFASQAGVISDIKAVAGVYTFNLTWEDIANNLKPMISNPFGQISLSRNPRNRNAGKFMRLSDFLAFAKGEDLSGIMITVEHASFMAEKLGFGVVDAVIKAVDDSGYSKQTAKKVMIQSTNSSTLVKFKQLAKYNLVYKIDEVVKDAAPSSLADIKKFADAVSVSTKSVYPESSNFLINQTNPLVKSLQSAGLPVYVYLLRNEFFSQPYDFFSDATSQINALVHKGGEGGGVDGLITDFPGTAHRYKLNSCRNMGTRRPTTCCLPSAAASLGSYRIKQHCHQQWPQSRC
;
A
#
# COMPACT_ATOMS: atom_id res chain seq x y z
N MET A 1 -27.69 -3.20 29.07
CA MET A 1 -26.87 -3.85 30.12
C MET A 1 -25.88 -2.88 30.78
N LEU A 2 -25.20 -2.00 30.05
CA LEU A 2 -24.19 -1.06 30.59
C LEU A 2 -24.71 0.06 31.52
N LYS A 3 -26.02 0.10 31.83
CA LYS A 3 -26.61 1.19 32.64
C LYS A 3 -26.34 1.05 34.15
N ASN A 4 -25.79 -0.07 34.62
CA ASN A 4 -25.52 -0.30 36.04
C ASN A 4 -24.17 -1.00 36.26
N LEU A 5 -23.09 -0.35 35.83
CA LEU A 5 -21.72 -0.86 36.01
C LEU A 5 -21.36 -1.04 37.50
N SER A 6 -21.89 -0.19 38.39
CA SER A 6 -21.71 -0.32 39.83
C SER A 6 -22.25 -1.65 40.38
N SER A 7 -23.39 -2.14 39.87
CA SER A 7 -23.90 -3.46 40.24
C SER A 7 -23.05 -4.58 39.67
N ILE A 8 -22.45 -4.43 38.48
CA ILE A 8 -21.56 -5.45 37.91
C ILE A 8 -20.28 -5.57 38.76
N LYS A 9 -19.76 -4.45 39.24
CA LYS A 9 -18.55 -4.42 40.08
C LYS A 9 -18.66 -5.23 41.37
N THR A 10 -19.87 -5.48 41.88
CA THR A 10 -20.06 -6.26 43.12
C THR A 10 -19.71 -7.74 42.94
N PHE A 11 -19.70 -8.26 41.70
CA PHE A 11 -19.45 -9.67 41.41
C PHE A 11 -18.41 -9.92 40.30
N ALA A 12 -17.94 -8.88 39.60
CA ALA A 12 -16.94 -9.00 38.54
C ALA A 12 -15.81 -7.96 38.68
N SER A 13 -14.60 -8.36 38.30
CA SER A 13 -13.44 -7.47 38.22
C SER A 13 -13.36 -6.72 36.90
N GLY A 14 -13.95 -7.25 35.83
CA GLY A 14 -13.98 -6.63 34.53
C GLY A 14 -15.08 -7.15 33.62
N ILE A 15 -15.25 -6.49 32.48
CA ILE A 15 -16.26 -6.78 31.46
C ILE A 15 -15.62 -7.02 30.10
N LEU A 16 -16.15 -7.95 29.33
CA LEU A 16 -15.80 -8.17 27.93
C LEU A 16 -16.94 -7.62 27.07
N VAL A 17 -16.64 -6.68 26.17
CA VAL A 17 -17.63 -6.04 25.31
C VAL A 17 -17.26 -6.16 23.84
N PRO A 18 -18.23 -6.35 22.94
CA PRO A 18 -18.00 -6.23 21.50
C PRO A 18 -17.36 -4.89 21.14
N LYS A 19 -16.39 -4.87 20.20
CA LYS A 19 -15.70 -3.64 19.79
C LYS A 19 -16.63 -2.52 19.35
N HIS A 20 -17.78 -2.87 18.74
CA HIS A 20 -18.78 -1.90 18.27
C HIS A 20 -19.56 -1.19 19.40
N TYR A 21 -19.46 -1.65 20.66
CA TYR A 21 -20.00 -0.94 21.82
C TYR A 21 -19.10 0.23 22.24
N ILE A 22 -17.81 0.14 21.91
CA ILE A 22 -16.81 1.18 22.18
C ILE A 22 -16.73 2.14 21.00
N TRP A 23 -16.56 1.60 19.79
CA TRP A 23 -16.52 2.33 18.52
C TRP A 23 -17.65 1.85 17.60
N PRO A 24 -18.84 2.47 17.65
CA PRO A 24 -19.95 2.08 16.79
C PRO A 24 -19.62 2.33 15.32
N VAL A 25 -20.20 1.52 14.45
CA VAL A 25 -20.04 1.61 12.99
C VAL A 25 -21.42 1.86 12.37
N THR A 26 -21.49 2.72 11.36
CA THR A 26 -22.69 2.96 10.56
C THR A 26 -23.02 1.75 9.66
N ALA A 27 -24.24 1.68 9.13
CA ALA A 27 -24.64 0.62 8.20
C ALA A 27 -23.82 0.62 6.89
N ASP A 28 -23.25 1.77 6.50
CA ASP A 28 -22.33 1.91 5.36
C ASP A 28 -20.85 1.68 5.76
N ASN A 29 -20.58 1.12 6.93
CA ASN A 29 -19.26 0.66 7.42
C ASN A 29 -18.24 1.78 7.75
N TYR A 30 -18.69 2.90 8.32
CA TYR A 30 -17.84 3.99 8.81
C TYR A 30 -17.94 4.16 10.33
N LEU A 31 -16.84 4.51 10.97
CA LEU A 31 -16.79 4.79 12.40
C LEU A 31 -17.67 5.97 12.78
N GLN A 32 -18.38 5.81 13.89
CA GLN A 32 -19.05 6.88 14.63
C GLN A 32 -18.16 7.34 15.79
N PRO A 33 -18.49 8.45 16.47
CA PRO A 33 -17.82 8.83 17.71
C PRO A 33 -17.84 7.68 18.73
N SER A 34 -16.75 7.53 19.49
CA SER A 34 -16.68 6.53 20.55
C SER A 34 -17.70 6.79 21.65
N THR A 35 -18.13 5.72 22.31
CA THR A 35 -18.99 5.83 23.49
C THR A 35 -18.16 6.07 24.75
N SER A 36 -18.81 6.44 25.86
CA SER A 36 -18.17 6.60 27.16
C SER A 36 -17.92 5.28 27.91
N VAL A 37 -18.20 4.12 27.30
CA VAL A 37 -18.24 2.83 28.01
C VAL A 37 -16.91 2.47 28.69
N VAL A 38 -15.78 2.83 28.07
CA VAL A 38 -14.44 2.58 28.62
C VAL A 38 -14.24 3.41 29.88
N ASP A 39 -14.41 4.73 29.78
CA ASP A 39 -14.30 5.65 30.91
C ASP A 39 -15.27 5.30 32.04
N ASP A 40 -16.50 4.91 31.70
CA ASP A 40 -17.53 4.56 32.67
C ASP A 40 -17.20 3.25 33.40
N ALA A 41 -16.59 2.27 32.71
CA ALA A 41 -16.10 1.03 33.32
C ALA A 41 -14.94 1.32 34.28
N HIS A 42 -13.96 2.13 33.85
CA HIS A 42 -12.83 2.53 34.68
C HIS A 42 -13.26 3.32 35.92
N LYS A 43 -14.20 4.27 35.77
CA LYS A 43 -14.79 5.02 36.89
C LYS A 43 -15.52 4.10 37.88
N ALA A 44 -16.11 3.00 37.40
CA ALA A 44 -16.73 1.98 38.24
C ALA A 44 -15.72 0.99 38.86
N GLY A 45 -14.41 1.13 38.57
CA GLY A 45 -13.36 0.25 39.03
C GLY A 45 -13.35 -1.12 38.35
N LEU A 46 -13.91 -1.22 37.14
CA LEU A 46 -13.92 -2.42 36.30
C LEU A 46 -12.83 -2.33 35.23
N GLU A 47 -12.12 -3.43 35.00
CA GLU A 47 -11.36 -3.62 33.77
C GLU A 47 -12.32 -3.80 32.58
N ILE A 48 -11.95 -3.35 31.39
CA ILE A 48 -12.73 -3.51 30.17
C ILE A 48 -11.88 -4.11 29.05
N TYR A 49 -12.39 -5.20 28.47
CA TYR A 49 -11.78 -5.93 27.39
C TYR A 49 -12.63 -5.79 26.13
N ALA A 50 -12.01 -5.50 24.99
CA ALA A 50 -12.71 -5.42 23.71
C ALA A 50 -12.62 -6.77 22.96
N ALA A 51 -13.72 -7.22 22.39
CA ALA A 51 -13.84 -8.47 21.62
C ALA A 51 -14.25 -8.20 20.16
N ASP A 52 -14.32 -9.28 19.37
CA ASP A 52 -14.76 -9.30 17.96
C ASP A 52 -13.80 -8.62 16.98
N PHE A 53 -12.49 -8.71 17.27
CA PHE A 53 -11.46 -8.36 16.29
C PHE A 53 -11.14 -9.58 15.41
N ALA A 54 -11.16 -9.36 14.10
CA ALA A 54 -10.85 -10.35 13.09
C ALA A 54 -10.15 -9.65 11.92
N ASN A 55 -8.98 -10.14 11.53
CA ASN A 55 -8.19 -9.54 10.44
C ASN A 55 -8.74 -9.94 9.06
N ASP A 56 -9.43 -11.08 8.97
CA ASP A 56 -9.99 -11.67 7.75
C ASP A 56 -11.46 -11.26 7.52
N PHE A 57 -11.83 -10.08 8.02
CA PHE A 57 -13.17 -9.53 7.87
C PHE A 57 -13.13 -8.13 7.23
N ALA A 58 -14.28 -7.68 6.74
CA ALA A 58 -14.41 -6.31 6.24
C ALA A 58 -14.33 -5.31 7.41
N LEU A 59 -13.15 -4.70 7.58
CA LEU A 59 -12.94 -3.63 8.55
C LEU A 59 -13.64 -2.34 8.10
N SER A 60 -13.85 -1.42 9.03
CA SER A 60 -14.37 -0.09 8.68
C SER A 60 -13.45 0.60 7.67
N TYR A 61 -14.04 1.32 6.72
CA TYR A 61 -13.31 2.10 5.72
C TYR A 61 -12.37 3.15 6.34
N ASN A 62 -12.63 3.58 7.58
CA ASN A 62 -11.76 4.49 8.32
C ASN A 62 -10.39 3.91 8.66
N TYR A 63 -10.25 2.58 8.63
CA TYR A 63 -8.98 1.90 8.86
C TYR A 63 -8.27 1.52 7.55
N SER A 64 -8.84 1.81 6.38
CA SER A 64 -8.25 1.43 5.09
C SER A 64 -7.88 -0.07 5.02
N TYR A 65 -8.74 -0.92 5.60
CA TYR A 65 -8.53 -2.37 5.76
C TYR A 65 -7.28 -2.79 6.55
N ASP A 66 -6.68 -1.89 7.33
CA ASP A 66 -5.51 -2.15 8.13
C ASP A 66 -5.89 -2.66 9.55
N PRO A 67 -5.71 -3.95 9.87
CA PRO A 67 -6.11 -4.48 11.17
C PRO A 67 -5.29 -3.86 12.30
N LEU A 68 -3.99 -3.59 12.09
CA LEU A 68 -3.14 -2.98 13.10
C LEU A 68 -3.62 -1.56 13.45
N ALA A 69 -4.07 -0.79 12.45
CA ALA A 69 -4.69 0.52 12.69
C ALA A 69 -5.97 0.40 13.52
N GLU A 70 -6.79 -0.65 13.31
CA GLU A 70 -7.95 -0.93 14.16
C GLU A 70 -7.52 -1.20 15.60
N TYR A 71 -6.57 -2.11 15.85
CA TYR A 71 -6.13 -2.40 17.22
C TYR A 71 -5.59 -1.17 17.95
N LEU A 72 -4.73 -0.37 17.29
CA LEU A 72 -4.20 0.88 17.85
C LEU A 72 -5.34 1.82 18.28
N ARG A 73 -6.47 1.83 17.56
CA ARG A 73 -7.63 2.65 17.92
C ARG A 73 -8.27 2.30 19.27
N PHE A 74 -7.97 1.13 19.85
CA PHE A 74 -8.49 0.72 21.16
C PHE A 74 -7.46 0.82 22.30
N ILE A 75 -6.17 0.92 21.97
CA ILE A 75 -5.08 0.89 22.97
C ILE A 75 -4.21 2.16 22.97
N ASP A 76 -4.22 2.93 21.88
CA ASP A 76 -3.34 4.09 21.68
C ASP A 76 -4.00 5.13 20.75
N ASN A 77 -5.10 5.73 21.23
CA ASN A 77 -5.87 6.72 20.49
C ASN A 77 -5.86 8.13 21.13
N GLY A 78 -5.22 8.29 22.28
CA GLY A 78 -5.13 9.53 23.05
C GLY A 78 -6.39 9.96 23.82
N ALA A 79 -7.49 9.23 23.73
CA ALA A 79 -8.75 9.48 24.44
C ALA A 79 -9.03 8.45 25.55
N PHE A 80 -8.84 7.17 25.26
CA PHE A 80 -8.99 6.07 26.21
C PHE A 80 -8.11 4.88 25.82
N CYS A 81 -7.99 3.90 26.72
CA CYS A 81 -7.31 2.63 26.46
C CYS A 81 -8.11 1.49 27.10
N VAL A 82 -8.31 0.38 26.38
CA VAL A 82 -8.90 -0.84 26.96
C VAL A 82 -7.86 -1.65 27.73
N ASP A 83 -8.28 -2.41 28.74
CA ASP A 83 -7.39 -3.24 29.56
C ASP A 83 -6.95 -4.54 28.86
N GLY A 84 -7.63 -4.90 27.76
CA GLY A 84 -7.13 -5.93 26.86
C GLY A 84 -8.05 -6.22 25.69
N LEU A 85 -7.60 -7.16 24.86
CA LEU A 85 -8.17 -7.47 23.56
C LEU A 85 -8.41 -8.98 23.47
N LEU A 86 -9.56 -9.38 22.95
CA LEU A 86 -9.88 -10.76 22.62
C LEU A 86 -9.95 -10.89 21.09
N THR A 87 -9.05 -11.68 20.54
CA THR A 87 -8.96 -11.98 19.10
C THR A 87 -8.40 -13.38 18.86
N ASP A 88 -8.76 -13.94 17.71
CA ASP A 88 -8.16 -15.11 17.08
C ASP A 88 -6.88 -14.80 16.29
N PHE A 89 -6.52 -13.53 16.10
CA PHE A 89 -5.30 -13.05 15.44
C PHE A 89 -4.31 -12.43 16.45
N PRO A 90 -3.73 -13.19 17.39
CA PRO A 90 -2.94 -12.63 18.50
C PRO A 90 -1.65 -11.93 18.08
N ILE A 91 -1.16 -12.17 16.86
CA ILE A 91 0.06 -11.53 16.34
C ILE A 91 -0.14 -10.02 16.15
N THR A 92 -1.26 -9.60 15.56
CA THR A 92 -1.51 -8.19 15.27
C THR A 92 -1.61 -7.29 16.50
N PRO A 93 -2.40 -7.57 17.55
CA PRO A 93 -2.42 -6.74 18.75
C PRO A 93 -1.09 -6.82 19.52
N LEU A 94 -0.36 -7.92 19.43
CA LEU A 94 0.97 -8.03 20.03
C LEU A 94 1.96 -7.09 19.34
N GLU A 95 1.96 -7.03 18.00
CA GLU A 95 2.74 -6.04 17.25
C GLU A 95 2.26 -4.62 17.58
N ALA A 96 0.94 -4.37 17.56
CA ALA A 96 0.36 -3.07 17.87
C ALA A 96 0.86 -2.54 19.22
N ILE A 97 0.77 -3.34 20.29
CA ILE A 97 1.22 -2.98 21.63
C ILE A 97 2.75 -2.85 21.68
N GLY A 98 3.48 -3.87 21.20
CA GLY A 98 4.91 -3.99 21.42
C GLY A 98 5.78 -3.09 20.54
N CYS A 99 5.32 -2.78 19.33
CA CYS A 99 6.13 -2.15 18.29
C CYS A 99 5.54 -0.86 17.72
N PHE A 100 4.23 -0.65 17.85
CA PHE A 100 3.52 0.44 17.18
C PHE A 100 2.73 1.35 18.12
N SER A 101 2.79 1.12 19.43
CA SER A 101 2.25 2.05 20.42
C SER A 101 3.25 3.17 20.71
N ASN A 102 2.73 4.35 21.05
CA ASN A 102 3.48 5.54 21.41
C ASN A 102 4.49 5.96 20.34
N LEU A 103 4.15 5.78 19.06
CA LEU A 103 4.98 6.26 17.98
C LEU A 103 4.99 7.79 18.02
N ASN A 104 6.17 8.37 18.27
CA ASN A 104 6.36 9.80 18.13
C ASN A 104 6.23 10.16 16.65
N ASN A 105 5.65 11.33 16.36
CA ASN A 105 5.70 11.97 15.03
C ASN A 105 7.13 12.44 14.74
N THR A 106 8.08 11.51 14.59
CA THR A 106 9.43 11.79 14.10
C THR A 106 9.37 12.15 12.62
N LYS A 107 10.21 13.10 12.23
CA LYS A 107 10.35 13.55 10.83
C LYS A 107 10.71 12.39 9.91
N ALA A 108 10.30 12.51 8.64
CA ALA A 108 10.53 11.55 7.57
C ALA A 108 12.00 11.12 7.52
N ASP A 109 12.26 9.87 7.88
CA ASP A 109 13.47 9.17 7.47
C ASP A 109 13.18 8.54 6.11
N HIS A 110 13.79 9.06 5.04
CA HIS A 110 13.72 8.47 3.69
C HIS A 110 14.66 7.25 3.52
N GLY A 111 15.09 6.64 4.63
CA GLY A 111 15.84 5.40 4.67
C GLY A 111 15.01 4.17 4.28
N ALA A 112 15.67 3.02 4.23
CA ALA A 112 15.06 1.76 3.82
C ALA A 112 14.04 1.25 4.85
N PRO A 113 12.98 0.54 4.43
CA PRO A 113 12.57 0.38 3.03
C PRO A 113 12.01 1.70 2.47
N LEU A 114 12.27 1.97 1.20
CA LEU A 114 11.64 3.09 0.48
C LEU A 114 10.13 2.81 0.31
N VAL A 115 9.25 3.76 0.64
CA VAL A 115 7.81 3.66 0.41
C VAL A 115 7.47 4.36 -0.89
N ILE A 116 7.09 3.58 -1.90
CA ILE A 116 6.66 4.05 -3.21
C ILE A 116 5.15 3.84 -3.28
N SER A 117 4.39 4.89 -3.62
CA SER A 117 2.95 4.71 -3.87
C SER A 117 2.71 3.85 -5.11
N HIS A 118 1.54 3.23 -5.19
CA HIS A 118 1.06 2.61 -6.42
C HIS A 118 -0.17 3.37 -6.91
N ASN A 119 0.08 4.26 -7.86
CA ASN A 119 -0.83 5.26 -8.41
C ASN A 119 -1.44 6.18 -7.33
N GLY A 120 -0.61 6.62 -6.38
CA GLY A 120 -1.03 7.34 -5.18
C GLY A 120 -1.56 6.41 -4.07
N ALA A 121 -2.38 6.93 -3.16
CA ALA A 121 -3.10 6.12 -2.17
C ALA A 121 -4.35 5.49 -2.80
N SER A 122 -4.13 4.68 -3.84
CA SER A 122 -5.18 4.09 -4.68
C SER A 122 -6.10 3.10 -3.94
N GLY A 123 -5.70 2.67 -2.74
CA GLY A 123 -6.54 1.94 -1.80
C GLY A 123 -7.68 2.77 -1.19
N ASP A 124 -7.51 4.09 -1.10
CA ASP A 124 -8.44 5.01 -0.44
C ASP A 124 -9.19 5.93 -1.42
N TYR A 125 -8.59 6.21 -2.57
CA TYR A 125 -9.10 7.11 -3.61
C TYR A 125 -8.94 6.50 -5.01
N PRO A 126 -9.70 6.96 -6.01
CA PRO A 126 -9.42 6.64 -7.41
C PRO A 126 -7.98 6.98 -7.77
N ASP A 127 -7.34 6.04 -8.47
CA ASP A 127 -5.92 6.09 -8.76
C ASP A 127 -5.53 7.27 -9.68
N CYS A 128 -4.26 7.67 -9.63
CA CYS A 128 -3.70 8.76 -10.45
C CYS A 128 -4.48 10.10 -10.36
N THR A 129 -5.19 10.35 -9.26
CA THR A 129 -5.91 11.60 -9.00
C THR A 129 -5.16 12.53 -8.05
N ASP A 130 -5.50 13.81 -8.09
CA ASP A 130 -5.02 14.82 -7.12
C ASP A 130 -5.20 14.37 -5.67
N LEU A 131 -6.35 13.81 -5.31
CA LEU A 131 -6.63 13.32 -3.95
C LEU A 131 -5.81 12.08 -3.58
N ALA A 132 -5.63 11.13 -4.51
CA ALA A 132 -4.80 9.95 -4.26
C ALA A 132 -3.34 10.35 -4.00
N TYR A 133 -2.80 11.31 -4.76
CA TYR A 133 -1.44 11.80 -4.55
C TYR A 133 -1.29 12.63 -3.28
N GLN A 134 -2.23 13.52 -2.98
CA GLN A 134 -2.25 14.27 -1.72
C GLN A 134 -2.27 13.32 -0.52
N LYS A 135 -3.13 12.30 -0.55
CA LYS A 135 -3.20 11.28 0.50
C LYS A 135 -1.90 10.49 0.61
N ALA A 136 -1.28 10.08 -0.51
CA ALA A 136 0.01 9.37 -0.48
C ALA A 136 1.12 10.18 0.19
N VAL A 137 1.19 11.49 -0.08
CA VAL A 137 2.16 12.39 0.56
C VAL A 137 1.87 12.52 2.06
N VAL A 138 0.62 12.77 2.44
CA VAL A 138 0.19 12.86 3.85
C VAL A 138 0.48 11.56 4.60
N ASP A 139 0.34 10.42 3.92
CA ASP A 139 0.61 9.10 4.45
C ASP A 139 2.08 8.72 4.51
N GLY A 140 2.98 9.62 4.09
CA GLY A 140 4.42 9.47 4.24
C GLY A 140 5.07 8.59 3.17
N ALA A 141 4.53 8.57 1.95
CA ALA A 141 5.24 8.04 0.79
C ALA A 141 6.56 8.79 0.59
N ASP A 142 7.65 8.07 0.34
CA ASP A 142 8.94 8.67 -0.02
C ASP A 142 8.99 9.03 -1.51
N VAL A 143 8.26 8.27 -2.33
CA VAL A 143 8.16 8.43 -3.78
C VAL A 143 6.70 8.27 -4.18
N ILE A 144 6.20 9.18 -5.00
CA ILE A 144 4.91 8.99 -5.69
C ILE A 144 5.12 8.67 -7.16
N ASP A 145 4.22 7.88 -7.73
CA ASP A 145 4.34 7.30 -9.05
C ASP A 145 3.29 7.82 -10.05
N CYS A 146 3.60 7.78 -11.34
CA CYS A 146 2.66 8.13 -12.40
C CYS A 146 2.87 7.18 -13.58
N ASP A 147 1.87 6.34 -13.84
CA ASP A 147 1.79 5.54 -15.06
C ASP A 147 1.34 6.44 -16.21
N VAL A 148 2.18 6.62 -17.22
CA VAL A 148 1.94 7.61 -18.28
C VAL A 148 1.16 7.00 -19.43
N GLN A 149 0.02 7.62 -19.73
CA GLN A 149 -0.76 7.40 -20.94
C GLN A 149 -0.79 8.67 -21.79
N VAL A 150 -1.26 8.56 -23.04
CA VAL A 150 -1.35 9.68 -23.98
C VAL A 150 -2.76 9.79 -24.54
N THR A 151 -3.32 10.99 -24.52
CA THR A 151 -4.64 11.30 -25.10
C THR A 151 -4.59 11.41 -26.62
N LYS A 152 -5.76 11.47 -27.27
CA LYS A 152 -5.89 11.66 -28.72
C LYS A 152 -5.16 12.91 -29.23
N ASP A 153 -5.14 13.98 -28.45
CA ASP A 153 -4.47 15.25 -28.73
C ASP A 153 -3.01 15.29 -28.27
N GLY A 154 -2.44 14.13 -27.90
CA GLY A 154 -1.01 13.98 -27.60
C GLY A 154 -0.59 14.49 -26.21
N ILE A 155 -1.54 14.68 -25.29
CA ILE A 155 -1.26 15.17 -23.94
C ILE A 155 -0.91 13.98 -23.03
N PRO A 156 0.27 13.98 -22.38
CA PRO A 156 0.62 12.95 -21.39
C PRO A 156 -0.16 13.13 -20.08
N ILE A 157 -0.72 12.04 -19.58
CA ILE A 157 -1.57 12.01 -18.38
C ILE A 157 -1.15 10.88 -17.45
N CYS A 158 -1.37 11.04 -16.15
CA CYS A 158 -1.21 9.97 -15.18
C CYS A 158 -2.48 9.11 -15.16
N MET A 159 -2.36 7.83 -15.52
CA MET A 159 -3.46 6.86 -15.49
C MET A 159 -2.93 5.43 -15.50
N SER A 160 -3.42 4.63 -14.56
CA SER A 160 -2.95 3.25 -14.33
C SER A 160 -3.35 2.25 -15.43
N SER A 161 -4.32 2.60 -16.29
CA SER A 161 -4.70 1.80 -17.45
C SER A 161 -4.79 2.67 -18.71
N ILE A 162 -4.38 2.08 -19.84
CA ILE A 162 -4.61 2.65 -21.17
C ILE A 162 -6.08 2.51 -21.61
N ASP A 163 -6.84 1.58 -21.00
CA ASP A 163 -8.27 1.44 -21.20
C ASP A 163 -9.05 2.17 -20.11
N LEU A 164 -9.80 3.19 -20.53
CA LEU A 164 -10.61 4.02 -19.66
C LEU A 164 -11.74 3.23 -18.98
N MET A 165 -12.13 2.06 -19.49
CA MET A 165 -13.16 1.22 -18.85
C MET A 165 -12.72 0.69 -17.49
N ASP A 166 -11.42 0.53 -17.26
CA ASP A 166 -10.91 -0.06 -16.02
C ASP A 166 -10.94 0.93 -14.84
N VAL A 167 -10.79 2.22 -15.12
CA VAL A 167 -10.43 3.24 -14.12
C VAL A 167 -11.30 4.50 -14.19
N THR A 168 -12.29 4.54 -15.08
CA THR A 168 -13.20 5.68 -15.22
C THR A 168 -14.65 5.27 -15.41
N THR A 169 -15.55 6.25 -15.43
CA THR A 169 -16.97 6.06 -15.77
C THR A 169 -17.25 6.02 -17.28
N VAL A 170 -16.27 5.76 -18.15
CA VAL A 170 -16.46 5.83 -19.62
C VAL A 170 -17.54 4.88 -20.13
N ALA A 171 -17.69 3.70 -19.50
CA ALA A 171 -18.64 2.67 -19.89
C ALA A 171 -20.11 3.11 -19.77
N SER A 172 -20.40 4.10 -18.91
CA SER A 172 -21.73 4.69 -18.74
C SER A 172 -21.85 6.09 -19.37
N SER A 173 -20.87 6.50 -20.17
CA SER A 173 -20.83 7.80 -20.84
C SER A 173 -21.21 7.69 -22.32
N GLN A 174 -21.35 8.84 -22.99
CA GLN A 174 -21.55 8.91 -24.43
C GLN A 174 -20.41 8.30 -25.25
N PHE A 175 -19.22 8.13 -24.66
CA PHE A 175 -18.05 7.57 -25.33
C PHE A 175 -18.00 6.05 -25.32
N ALA A 176 -18.93 5.37 -24.63
CA ALA A 176 -19.02 3.91 -24.66
C ALA A 176 -19.18 3.36 -26.10
N SER A 177 -19.76 4.14 -27.02
CA SER A 177 -19.88 3.78 -28.43
C SER A 177 -18.55 3.72 -29.19
N GLN A 178 -17.47 4.27 -28.64
CA GLN A 178 -16.12 4.20 -29.21
C GLN A 178 -15.38 2.90 -28.85
N ALA A 179 -16.03 1.98 -28.13
CA ALA A 179 -15.41 0.74 -27.72
C ALA A 179 -14.94 -0.08 -28.92
N GLY A 180 -13.68 -0.51 -28.90
CA GLY A 180 -13.05 -1.28 -29.97
C GLY A 180 -12.03 -2.28 -29.42
N VAL A 181 -11.66 -3.26 -30.24
CA VAL A 181 -10.61 -4.23 -29.89
C VAL A 181 -9.30 -3.79 -30.52
N ILE A 182 -8.28 -3.61 -29.68
CA ILE A 182 -6.89 -3.37 -30.11
C ILE A 182 -6.05 -4.55 -29.64
N SER A 183 -5.77 -5.48 -30.56
CA SER A 183 -5.12 -6.76 -30.27
C SER A 183 -3.72 -6.64 -29.65
N ASP A 184 -3.00 -5.55 -29.95
CA ASP A 184 -1.70 -5.25 -29.36
C ASP A 184 -1.78 -4.86 -27.87
N ILE A 185 -2.98 -4.52 -27.37
CA ILE A 185 -3.23 -4.12 -25.98
C ILE A 185 -4.02 -5.20 -25.23
N LYS A 186 -5.22 -5.54 -25.72
CA LYS A 186 -6.10 -6.53 -25.08
C LYS A 186 -7.07 -7.18 -26.06
N ALA A 187 -7.50 -8.40 -25.75
CA ALA A 187 -8.37 -9.22 -26.59
C ALA A 187 -9.87 -8.89 -26.49
N VAL A 188 -10.26 -7.93 -25.66
CA VAL A 188 -11.66 -7.53 -25.43
C VAL A 188 -11.85 -6.06 -25.77
N ALA A 189 -13.09 -5.65 -26.06
CA ALA A 189 -13.37 -4.26 -26.41
C ALA A 189 -13.06 -3.32 -25.23
N GLY A 190 -12.49 -2.15 -25.51
CA GLY A 190 -12.20 -1.10 -24.54
C GLY A 190 -12.35 0.28 -25.18
N VAL A 191 -12.37 1.34 -24.36
CA VAL A 191 -12.27 2.72 -24.82
C VAL A 191 -10.95 3.26 -24.35
N TYR A 192 -10.02 3.49 -25.27
CA TYR A 192 -8.64 3.77 -24.92
C TYR A 192 -8.40 5.27 -24.75
N THR A 193 -7.38 5.62 -23.96
CA THR A 193 -6.98 7.02 -23.71
C THR A 193 -6.74 7.80 -25.00
N PHE A 194 -6.16 7.18 -26.02
CA PHE A 194 -5.91 7.79 -27.33
C PHE A 194 -7.16 7.90 -28.23
N ASN A 195 -8.34 7.43 -27.80
CA ASN A 195 -9.60 7.68 -28.51
C ASN A 195 -10.21 9.05 -28.18
N LEU A 196 -9.87 9.61 -27.02
CA LEU A 196 -10.48 10.83 -26.48
C LEU A 196 -9.45 11.94 -26.28
N THR A 197 -9.85 13.19 -26.45
CA THR A 197 -8.99 14.34 -26.09
C THR A 197 -8.87 14.47 -24.58
N TRP A 198 -7.90 15.24 -24.10
CA TRP A 198 -7.82 15.58 -22.67
C TRP A 198 -9.12 16.20 -22.16
N GLU A 199 -9.72 17.12 -22.92
CA GLU A 199 -10.96 17.78 -22.50
C GLU A 199 -12.15 16.81 -22.46
N ASP A 200 -12.21 15.84 -23.38
CA ASP A 200 -13.23 14.79 -23.34
C ASP A 200 -13.13 14.00 -22.02
N ILE A 201 -11.93 13.57 -21.64
CA ILE A 201 -11.68 12.81 -20.41
C ILE A 201 -11.95 13.68 -19.18
N ALA A 202 -11.33 14.86 -19.10
CA ALA A 202 -11.35 15.70 -17.91
C ALA A 202 -12.73 16.26 -17.58
N ASN A 203 -13.54 16.58 -18.59
CA ASN A 203 -14.83 17.26 -18.39
C ASN A 203 -16.03 16.32 -18.35
N ASN A 204 -15.95 15.12 -18.94
CA ASN A 204 -17.11 14.25 -19.12
C ASN A 204 -16.99 12.90 -18.40
N LEU A 205 -15.80 12.53 -17.94
CA LEU A 205 -15.58 11.29 -17.18
C LEU A 205 -15.31 11.61 -15.72
N LYS A 206 -15.52 10.61 -14.86
CA LYS A 206 -15.05 10.64 -13.48
C LYS A 206 -14.05 9.52 -13.27
N PRO A 207 -12.99 9.75 -12.47
CA PRO A 207 -12.12 8.67 -12.05
C PRO A 207 -12.93 7.67 -11.21
N MET A 208 -12.52 6.41 -11.19
CA MET A 208 -13.22 5.34 -10.49
C MET A 208 -12.23 4.53 -9.67
N ILE A 209 -12.51 4.36 -8.37
CA ILE A 209 -11.67 3.53 -7.50
C ILE A 209 -11.71 2.07 -7.96
N SER A 210 -10.53 1.46 -8.03
CA SER A 210 -10.41 0.05 -8.37
C SER A 210 -10.95 -0.83 -7.23
N ASN A 211 -11.50 -1.99 -7.58
CA ASN A 211 -12.01 -2.97 -6.62
C ASN A 211 -11.45 -4.36 -6.96
N PRO A 212 -10.17 -4.64 -6.70
CA PRO A 212 -9.52 -5.89 -7.10
C PRO A 212 -10.19 -7.14 -6.50
N PHE A 213 -10.97 -6.97 -5.43
CA PHE A 213 -11.69 -8.02 -4.71
C PHE A 213 -13.22 -7.85 -4.78
N GLY A 214 -13.73 -7.13 -5.79
CA GLY A 214 -15.17 -6.89 -5.97
C GLY A 214 -16.00 -8.17 -6.12
N GLN A 215 -15.43 -9.23 -6.69
CA GLN A 215 -16.04 -10.55 -6.85
C GLN A 215 -16.40 -11.25 -5.54
N ILE A 216 -15.74 -10.91 -4.43
CA ILE A 216 -16.04 -11.39 -3.08
C ILE A 216 -16.73 -10.32 -2.23
N SER A 217 -17.33 -9.32 -2.87
CA SER A 217 -18.03 -8.19 -2.22
C SER A 217 -17.14 -7.32 -1.32
N LEU A 218 -15.82 -7.39 -1.47
CA LEU A 218 -14.89 -6.52 -0.76
C LEU A 218 -14.63 -5.26 -1.60
N SER A 219 -15.46 -4.24 -1.37
CA SER A 219 -15.33 -2.94 -2.05
C SER A 219 -14.34 -2.05 -1.31
N ARG A 220 -13.53 -1.27 -2.01
CA ARG A 220 -12.82 -0.10 -1.46
C ARG A 220 -13.80 1.02 -1.12
N ASN A 221 -13.29 2.11 -0.53
CA ASN A 221 -14.05 3.20 0.07
C ASN A 221 -15.18 3.75 -0.84
N PRO A 222 -16.47 3.46 -0.53
CA PRO A 222 -17.59 3.88 -1.36
C PRO A 222 -17.82 5.40 -1.37
N ARG A 223 -17.48 6.11 -0.29
CA ARG A 223 -17.63 7.59 -0.22
C ARG A 223 -16.64 8.29 -1.15
N ASN A 224 -15.51 7.64 -1.44
CA ASN A 224 -14.49 8.15 -2.35
C ASN A 224 -14.58 7.54 -3.76
N ARG A 225 -15.61 6.74 -4.08
CA ARG A 225 -15.68 5.93 -5.31
C ARG A 225 -15.30 6.67 -6.60
N ASN A 226 -15.68 7.93 -6.72
CA ASN A 226 -15.40 8.79 -7.87
C ASN A 226 -14.80 10.14 -7.49
N ALA A 227 -14.11 10.20 -6.34
CA ALA A 227 -13.51 11.44 -5.85
C ALA A 227 -12.20 11.78 -6.58
N GLY A 228 -11.86 13.07 -6.59
CA GLY A 228 -10.63 13.58 -7.20
C GLY A 228 -10.76 13.97 -8.66
N LYS A 229 -9.68 14.49 -9.22
CA LYS A 229 -9.54 14.98 -10.59
C LYS A 229 -8.38 14.27 -11.27
N PHE A 230 -8.57 13.97 -12.55
CA PHE A 230 -7.48 13.47 -13.40
C PHE A 230 -6.33 14.47 -13.44
N MET A 231 -5.11 13.96 -13.57
CA MET A 231 -3.91 14.79 -13.66
C MET A 231 -3.20 14.60 -15.00
N ARG A 232 -2.83 15.72 -15.64
CA ARG A 232 -1.79 15.69 -16.68
C ARG A 232 -0.45 15.40 -16.00
N LEU A 233 0.48 14.81 -16.75
CA LEU A 233 1.84 14.58 -16.26
C LEU A 233 2.48 15.89 -15.75
N SER A 234 2.25 17.01 -16.44
CA SER A 234 2.74 18.32 -16.00
C SER A 234 2.18 18.77 -14.65
N ASP A 235 0.91 18.50 -14.38
CA ASP A 235 0.25 18.88 -13.12
C ASP A 235 0.78 17.99 -11.97
N PHE A 236 0.97 16.70 -12.23
CA PHE A 236 1.60 15.77 -11.28
C PHE A 236 3.03 16.20 -10.94
N LEU A 237 3.84 16.51 -11.96
CA LEU A 237 5.23 16.94 -11.75
C LEU A 237 5.31 18.25 -10.95
N ALA A 238 4.42 19.20 -11.23
CA ALA A 238 4.33 20.45 -10.50
C ALA A 238 3.93 20.24 -9.03
N PHE A 239 2.91 19.42 -8.78
CA PHE A 239 2.50 19.02 -7.43
C PHE A 239 3.66 18.34 -6.68
N ALA A 240 4.20 17.26 -7.24
CA ALA A 240 5.26 16.47 -6.64
C ALA A 240 6.51 17.30 -6.32
N LYS A 241 6.79 18.37 -7.10
CA LYS A 241 7.94 19.25 -6.86
C LYS A 241 7.79 20.09 -5.58
N GLY A 242 6.57 20.44 -5.17
CA GLY A 242 6.28 21.21 -3.95
C GLY A 242 6.33 20.41 -2.65
N GLU A 243 6.22 19.07 -2.72
CA GLU A 243 6.03 18.21 -1.54
C GLU A 243 7.33 17.68 -0.92
N ASP A 244 7.30 17.18 0.32
CA ASP A 244 8.47 16.57 0.98
C ASP A 244 8.67 15.11 0.54
N LEU A 245 9.16 14.94 -0.70
CA LEU A 245 9.40 13.65 -1.35
C LEU A 245 10.88 13.45 -1.66
N SER A 246 11.35 12.21 -1.53
CA SER A 246 12.70 11.80 -1.95
C SER A 246 12.81 11.64 -3.48
N GLY A 247 11.69 11.44 -4.17
CA GLY A 247 11.66 11.27 -5.63
C GLY A 247 10.27 11.09 -6.21
N ILE A 248 10.25 10.88 -7.53
CA ILE A 248 9.08 10.47 -8.32
C ILE A 248 9.44 9.23 -9.13
N MET A 249 8.44 8.40 -9.43
CA MET A 249 8.56 7.29 -10.37
C MET A 249 7.61 7.48 -11.55
N ILE A 250 8.11 7.39 -12.77
CA ILE A 250 7.28 7.49 -13.98
C ILE A 250 7.32 6.13 -14.68
N THR A 251 6.18 5.46 -14.81
CA THR A 251 6.10 4.20 -15.55
C THR A 251 5.73 4.46 -17.00
N VAL A 252 6.46 3.85 -17.93
CA VAL A 252 6.19 3.96 -19.37
C VAL A 252 6.03 2.56 -19.97
N GLU A 253 4.79 2.22 -20.30
CA GLU A 253 4.43 0.98 -20.98
C GLU A 253 3.98 1.23 -22.42
N HIS A 254 3.89 0.18 -23.23
CA HIS A 254 3.41 0.22 -24.62
C HIS A 254 4.10 1.25 -25.54
N ALA A 255 5.31 1.71 -25.20
CA ALA A 255 5.99 2.79 -25.94
C ALA A 255 6.18 2.50 -27.44
N SER A 256 6.54 1.26 -27.80
CA SER A 256 6.68 0.86 -29.21
C SER A 256 5.35 0.89 -29.96
N PHE A 257 4.27 0.38 -29.34
CA PHE A 257 2.93 0.43 -29.91
C PHE A 257 2.48 1.89 -30.15
N MET A 258 2.64 2.75 -29.14
CA MET A 258 2.26 4.16 -29.22
C MET A 258 3.02 4.88 -30.35
N ALA A 259 4.31 4.61 -30.50
CA ALA A 259 5.13 5.21 -31.55
C ALA A 259 4.77 4.67 -32.95
N GLU A 260 4.70 3.36 -33.11
CA GLU A 260 4.57 2.71 -34.43
C GLU A 260 3.15 2.76 -34.99
N LYS A 261 2.12 2.68 -34.13
CA LYS A 261 0.72 2.62 -34.55
C LYS A 261 0.02 3.97 -34.49
N LEU A 262 0.40 4.81 -33.53
CA LEU A 262 -0.30 6.07 -33.25
C LEU A 262 0.56 7.32 -33.49
N GLY A 263 1.87 7.15 -33.73
CA GLY A 263 2.79 8.27 -33.95
C GLY A 263 3.16 9.05 -32.69
N PHE A 264 2.85 8.53 -31.49
CA PHE A 264 3.16 9.19 -30.22
C PHE A 264 4.49 8.70 -29.63
N GLY A 265 5.49 9.59 -29.60
CA GLY A 265 6.76 9.36 -28.93
C GLY A 265 6.65 9.56 -27.41
N VAL A 266 6.16 8.54 -26.69
CA VAL A 266 5.93 8.64 -25.23
C VAL A 266 7.23 8.94 -24.46
N VAL A 267 8.36 8.34 -24.87
CA VAL A 267 9.67 8.58 -24.27
C VAL A 267 10.07 10.06 -24.36
N ASP A 268 9.97 10.64 -25.55
CA ASP A 268 10.32 12.04 -25.79
C ASP A 268 9.36 12.99 -25.04
N ALA A 269 8.07 12.64 -25.00
CA ALA A 269 7.07 13.42 -24.27
C ALA A 269 7.33 13.44 -22.76
N VAL A 270 7.71 12.30 -22.17
CA VAL A 270 8.08 12.20 -20.74
C VAL A 270 9.34 13.00 -20.46
N ILE A 271 10.40 12.85 -21.26
CA ILE A 271 11.66 13.60 -21.10
C ILE A 271 11.37 15.10 -21.13
N LYS A 272 10.62 15.55 -22.15
CA LYS A 272 10.24 16.95 -22.29
C LYS A 272 9.45 17.46 -21.08
N ALA A 273 8.47 16.71 -20.59
CA ALA A 273 7.67 17.11 -19.44
C ALA A 273 8.50 17.23 -18.15
N VAL A 274 9.42 16.28 -17.92
CA VAL A 274 10.35 16.30 -16.78
C VAL A 274 11.30 17.50 -16.85
N ASP A 275 11.84 17.79 -18.05
CA ASP A 275 12.72 18.93 -18.30
C ASP A 275 12.01 20.27 -18.12
N ASP A 276 10.83 20.43 -18.71
CA ASP A 276 10.01 21.64 -18.60
C ASP A 276 9.60 21.92 -17.14
N SER A 277 9.39 20.85 -16.35
CA SER A 277 9.10 20.94 -14.92
C SER A 277 10.34 21.30 -14.07
N GLY A 278 11.52 21.34 -14.69
CA GLY A 278 12.79 21.72 -14.08
C GLY A 278 13.39 20.66 -13.16
N TYR A 279 12.97 19.39 -13.27
CA TYR A 279 13.59 18.30 -12.51
C TYR A 279 15.04 18.07 -12.93
N SER A 280 15.39 18.32 -14.20
CA SER A 280 16.77 18.25 -14.68
C SER A 280 17.71 19.31 -14.11
N LYS A 281 17.16 20.36 -13.46
CA LYS A 281 17.92 21.47 -12.87
C LYS A 281 18.10 21.37 -11.34
N GLN A 282 17.48 20.37 -10.70
CA GLN A 282 17.61 20.14 -9.26
C GLN A 282 18.11 18.73 -8.99
N THR A 283 18.81 18.55 -7.87
CA THR A 283 19.33 17.23 -7.45
C THR A 283 18.65 16.68 -6.20
N ALA A 284 17.70 17.42 -5.61
CA ALA A 284 17.06 17.06 -4.35
C ALA A 284 16.13 15.85 -4.49
N LYS A 285 15.43 15.72 -5.62
CA LYS A 285 14.46 14.65 -5.88
C LYS A 285 14.95 13.74 -6.99
N LYS A 286 14.97 12.44 -6.73
CA LYS A 286 15.29 11.43 -7.74
C LYS A 286 14.15 11.32 -8.75
N VAL A 287 14.49 11.20 -10.03
CA VAL A 287 13.53 10.81 -11.08
C VAL A 287 13.82 9.37 -11.46
N MET A 288 12.86 8.50 -11.16
CA MET A 288 12.92 7.07 -11.47
C MET A 288 12.04 6.80 -12.69
N ILE A 289 12.52 5.99 -13.64
CA ILE A 289 11.74 5.56 -14.80
C ILE A 289 11.55 4.06 -14.72
N GLN A 290 10.31 3.61 -14.70
CA GLN A 290 9.94 2.20 -14.64
C GLN A 290 9.38 1.72 -15.99
N SER A 291 9.70 0.49 -16.38
CA SER A 291 9.11 -0.15 -17.57
C SER A 291 9.29 -1.67 -17.51
N THR A 292 8.33 -2.43 -18.03
CA THR A 292 8.46 -3.88 -18.30
C THR A 292 9.28 -4.17 -19.55
N ASN A 293 9.51 -3.17 -20.40
CA ASN A 293 10.26 -3.31 -21.65
C ASN A 293 11.69 -2.74 -21.52
N SER A 294 12.69 -3.61 -21.68
CA SER A 294 14.11 -3.22 -21.62
C SER A 294 14.51 -2.24 -22.70
N SER A 295 13.92 -2.32 -23.90
CA SER A 295 14.21 -1.39 -25.00
C SER A 295 13.75 0.04 -24.69
N THR A 296 12.64 0.20 -23.96
CA THR A 296 12.20 1.51 -23.45
C THR A 296 13.23 2.09 -22.48
N LEU A 297 13.72 1.29 -21.53
CA LEU A 297 14.74 1.73 -20.56
C LEU A 297 16.08 2.08 -21.25
N VAL A 298 16.49 1.30 -22.26
CA VAL A 298 17.69 1.61 -23.06
C VAL A 298 17.55 2.96 -23.78
N LYS A 299 16.37 3.28 -24.34
CA LYS A 299 16.12 4.59 -24.95
C LYS A 299 16.24 5.72 -23.92
N PHE A 300 15.63 5.58 -22.75
CA PHE A 300 15.78 6.56 -21.67
C PHE A 300 17.24 6.75 -21.25
N LYS A 301 18.01 5.65 -21.13
CA LYS A 301 19.44 5.66 -20.78
C LYS A 301 20.29 6.45 -21.77
N GLN A 302 19.93 6.43 -23.06
CA GLN A 302 20.66 7.13 -24.12
C GLN A 302 20.36 8.64 -24.14
N LEU A 303 19.13 9.02 -23.77
CA LEU A 303 18.64 10.39 -23.94
C LEU A 303 18.75 11.25 -22.68
N ALA A 304 18.71 10.64 -21.49
CA ALA A 304 18.70 11.38 -20.22
C ALA A 304 19.31 10.57 -19.06
N LYS A 305 19.65 11.26 -17.97
CA LYS A 305 20.17 10.65 -16.73
C LYS A 305 19.05 10.47 -15.72
N TYR A 306 18.45 9.28 -15.70
CA TYR A 306 17.45 8.87 -14.72
C TYR A 306 17.89 7.63 -13.95
N ASN A 307 17.23 7.34 -12.84
CA ASN A 307 17.34 6.04 -12.19
C ASN A 307 16.37 5.06 -12.87
N LEU A 308 16.89 4.02 -13.51
CA LEU A 308 16.08 3.14 -14.35
C LEU A 308 15.66 1.89 -13.56
N VAL A 309 14.36 1.60 -13.54
CA VAL A 309 13.77 0.49 -12.77
C VAL A 309 13.16 -0.51 -13.76
N TYR A 310 13.68 -1.73 -13.78
CA TYR A 310 13.10 -2.80 -14.59
C TYR A 310 12.01 -3.53 -13.82
N LYS A 311 10.76 -3.47 -14.30
CA LYS A 311 9.63 -4.17 -13.71
C LYS A 311 9.51 -5.57 -14.31
N ILE A 312 9.69 -6.60 -13.49
CA ILE A 312 9.53 -8.00 -13.89
C ILE A 312 8.07 -8.40 -13.61
N ASP A 313 7.24 -8.41 -14.65
CA ASP A 313 5.81 -8.70 -14.52
C ASP A 313 5.47 -10.17 -14.31
N GLU A 314 6.42 -11.05 -14.64
CA GLU A 314 6.29 -12.48 -14.43
C GLU A 314 6.65 -12.89 -13.00
N VAL A 315 6.01 -13.97 -12.52
CA VAL A 315 6.39 -14.60 -11.26
C VAL A 315 7.66 -15.41 -11.46
N VAL A 316 8.79 -14.86 -11.01
CA VAL A 316 10.12 -15.46 -11.11
C VAL A 316 10.58 -15.96 -9.74
N LYS A 317 11.36 -17.04 -9.69
CA LYS A 317 11.85 -17.66 -8.45
C LYS A 317 13.37 -17.53 -8.27
N ASP A 318 14.08 -17.22 -9.34
CA ASP A 318 15.52 -17.05 -9.37
C ASP A 318 15.91 -16.11 -10.51
N ALA A 319 17.20 -15.80 -10.59
CA ALA A 319 17.78 -15.03 -11.67
C ALA A 319 19.17 -15.60 -11.99
N ALA A 320 19.34 -16.10 -13.21
CA ALA A 320 20.62 -16.63 -13.67
C ALA A 320 21.68 -15.52 -13.73
N PRO A 321 22.97 -15.81 -13.49
CA PRO A 321 24.05 -14.81 -13.56
C PRO A 321 24.11 -14.05 -14.89
N SER A 322 23.81 -14.71 -16.02
CA SER A 322 23.72 -14.07 -17.33
C SER A 322 22.59 -13.05 -17.39
N SER A 323 21.39 -13.40 -16.90
CA SER A 323 20.24 -12.50 -16.85
C SER A 323 20.53 -11.28 -15.96
N LEU A 324 21.18 -11.49 -14.81
CA LEU A 324 21.62 -10.40 -13.93
C LEU A 324 22.61 -9.47 -14.63
N ALA A 325 23.60 -10.03 -15.35
CA ALA A 325 24.55 -9.25 -16.12
C ALA A 325 23.89 -8.44 -17.24
N ASP A 326 22.84 -8.99 -17.87
CA ASP A 326 22.07 -8.30 -18.90
C ASP A 326 21.20 -7.18 -18.33
N ILE A 327 20.49 -7.41 -17.21
CA ILE A 327 19.67 -6.39 -16.54
C ILE A 327 20.51 -5.16 -16.18
N LYS A 328 21.71 -5.37 -15.63
CA LYS A 328 22.63 -4.27 -15.27
C LYS A 328 23.07 -3.40 -16.43
N LYS A 329 22.94 -3.86 -17.69
CA LYS A 329 23.27 -3.03 -18.85
C LYS A 329 22.27 -1.89 -19.03
N PHE A 330 21.03 -2.03 -18.57
CA PHE A 330 19.97 -1.07 -18.83
C PHE A 330 19.18 -0.59 -17.60
N ALA A 331 19.29 -1.25 -16.44
CA ALA A 331 18.57 -0.88 -15.23
C ALA A 331 19.51 -0.67 -14.03
N ASP A 332 19.10 0.23 -13.14
CA ASP A 332 19.75 0.53 -11.86
C ASP A 332 19.09 -0.16 -10.67
N ALA A 333 17.80 -0.54 -10.80
CA ALA A 333 17.01 -1.27 -9.81
C ALA A 333 15.99 -2.18 -10.50
N VAL A 334 15.33 -3.04 -9.72
CA VAL A 334 14.28 -3.93 -10.20
C VAL A 334 13.04 -3.88 -9.32
N SER A 335 11.87 -3.97 -9.94
CA SER A 335 10.59 -4.18 -9.27
C SER A 335 10.11 -5.61 -9.52
N VAL A 336 9.75 -6.35 -8.47
CA VAL A 336 9.29 -7.75 -8.56
C VAL A 336 8.00 -7.98 -7.78
N SER A 337 7.18 -8.94 -8.21
CA SER A 337 5.95 -9.30 -7.52
C SER A 337 6.19 -9.82 -6.08
N THR A 338 5.28 -9.56 -5.14
CA THR A 338 5.23 -10.20 -3.81
C THR A 338 5.22 -11.71 -3.94
N LYS A 339 4.56 -12.25 -4.98
CA LYS A 339 4.52 -13.68 -5.32
C LYS A 339 5.86 -14.22 -5.82
N SER A 340 6.71 -13.35 -6.39
CA SER A 340 8.08 -13.68 -6.78
C SER A 340 9.03 -13.71 -5.59
N VAL A 341 8.67 -13.15 -4.43
CA VAL A 341 9.46 -13.21 -3.19
C VAL A 341 8.94 -14.32 -2.28
N TYR A 342 7.62 -14.41 -2.13
CA TYR A 342 6.91 -15.42 -1.36
C TYR A 342 5.97 -16.23 -2.26
N PRO A 343 6.45 -17.34 -2.85
CA PRO A 343 5.62 -18.20 -3.68
C PRO A 343 4.48 -18.81 -2.88
N GLU A 344 3.28 -18.77 -3.46
CA GLU A 344 2.04 -19.23 -2.84
C GLU A 344 1.29 -20.23 -3.72
N SER A 345 0.44 -21.03 -3.09
CA SER A 345 -0.59 -21.86 -3.72
C SER A 345 -1.84 -21.81 -2.86
N SER A 346 -2.99 -21.54 -3.47
CA SER A 346 -4.27 -21.41 -2.75
C SER A 346 -4.22 -20.42 -1.56
N ASN A 347 -3.49 -19.31 -1.72
CA ASN A 347 -3.23 -18.30 -0.68
C ASN A 347 -2.45 -18.82 0.54
N PHE A 348 -1.69 -19.90 0.39
CA PHE A 348 -0.73 -20.37 1.40
C PHE A 348 0.68 -20.42 0.83
N LEU A 349 1.68 -20.13 1.65
CA LEU A 349 3.09 -20.20 1.26
C LEU A 349 3.50 -21.65 0.96
N ILE A 350 4.19 -21.88 -0.16
CA ILE A 350 4.61 -23.23 -0.59
C ILE A 350 6.12 -23.47 -0.59
N ASN A 351 6.93 -22.42 -0.57
CA ASN A 351 8.38 -22.54 -0.51
C ASN A 351 8.98 -21.39 0.32
N GLN A 352 9.70 -21.77 1.36
CA GLN A 352 10.39 -20.86 2.27
C GLN A 352 11.76 -20.41 1.74
N THR A 353 12.31 -21.09 0.71
CA THR A 353 13.60 -20.74 0.13
C THR A 353 13.45 -20.08 -1.24
N ASN A 354 13.71 -18.78 -1.28
CA ASN A 354 13.70 -17.99 -2.51
C ASN A 354 14.99 -17.15 -2.63
N PRO A 355 15.94 -17.51 -3.50
CA PRO A 355 17.20 -16.78 -3.62
C PRO A 355 17.07 -15.46 -4.39
N LEU A 356 15.94 -15.19 -5.04
CA LEU A 356 15.77 -14.08 -5.99
C LEU A 356 16.26 -12.74 -5.44
N VAL A 357 15.73 -12.31 -4.28
CA VAL A 357 16.07 -11.01 -3.68
C VAL A 357 17.56 -10.92 -3.40
N LYS A 358 18.15 -11.97 -2.80
CA LYS A 358 19.58 -12.02 -2.49
C LYS A 358 20.44 -12.01 -3.76
N SER A 359 20.02 -12.72 -4.81
CA SER A 359 20.73 -12.74 -6.10
C SER A 359 20.74 -11.37 -6.79
N LEU A 360 19.60 -10.68 -6.79
CA LEU A 360 19.46 -9.32 -7.33
C LEU A 360 20.32 -8.32 -6.54
N GLN A 361 20.21 -8.32 -5.21
CA GLN A 361 20.99 -7.44 -4.34
C GLN A 361 22.50 -7.72 -4.43
N SER A 362 22.91 -8.98 -4.51
CA SER A 362 24.33 -9.35 -4.71
C SER A 362 24.88 -8.90 -6.06
N ALA A 363 24.02 -8.74 -7.07
CA ALA A 363 24.37 -8.13 -8.34
C ALA A 363 24.46 -6.58 -8.26
N GLY A 364 24.08 -5.98 -7.14
CA GLY A 364 24.05 -4.53 -6.93
C GLY A 364 22.78 -3.86 -7.42
N LEU A 365 21.68 -4.62 -7.61
CA LEU A 365 20.37 -4.09 -7.98
C LEU A 365 19.49 -3.98 -6.72
N PRO A 366 19.08 -2.77 -6.30
CA PRO A 366 18.04 -2.60 -5.29
C PRO A 366 16.74 -3.25 -5.75
N VAL A 367 16.02 -3.86 -4.81
CA VAL A 367 14.79 -4.60 -5.08
C VAL A 367 13.59 -3.89 -4.47
N TYR A 368 12.66 -3.48 -5.32
CA TYR A 368 11.34 -2.98 -4.94
C TYR A 368 10.31 -4.08 -5.12
N VAL A 369 9.43 -4.26 -4.13
CA VAL A 369 8.39 -5.30 -4.20
C VAL A 369 7.03 -4.69 -4.38
N TYR A 370 6.29 -5.19 -5.38
CA TYR A 370 4.90 -4.81 -5.66
C TYR A 370 4.01 -6.07 -5.66
N LEU A 371 2.73 -6.03 -5.40
CA LEU A 371 1.97 -4.91 -4.90
C LEU A 371 1.46 -5.27 -3.51
N LEU A 372 1.80 -4.42 -2.55
CA LEU A 372 1.27 -4.53 -1.19
C LEU A 372 -0.09 -3.85 -1.08
N ARG A 373 -0.97 -4.50 -0.33
CA ARG A 373 -2.37 -4.16 -0.16
C ARG A 373 -2.80 -4.52 1.27
N ASN A 374 -3.81 -3.82 1.78
CA ASN A 374 -4.32 -4.05 3.13
C ASN A 374 -5.45 -5.06 3.17
N GLU A 375 -6.21 -5.18 2.07
CA GLU A 375 -7.34 -6.09 1.98
C GLU A 375 -6.92 -7.52 2.34
N PHE A 376 -7.63 -8.15 3.28
CA PHE A 376 -7.23 -9.44 3.86
C PHE A 376 -7.02 -10.58 2.87
N PHE A 377 -7.61 -10.49 1.68
CA PHE A 377 -7.49 -11.48 0.61
C PHE A 377 -6.25 -11.27 -0.28
N SER A 378 -5.49 -10.20 -0.05
CA SER A 378 -4.39 -9.80 -0.93
C SER A 378 -3.04 -10.44 -0.62
N GLN A 379 -2.92 -11.02 0.58
CA GLN A 379 -1.72 -11.67 1.10
C GLN A 379 -2.00 -13.14 1.46
N PRO A 380 -0.99 -14.02 1.42
CA PRO A 380 -1.08 -15.36 1.99
C PRO A 380 -1.62 -15.37 3.42
N TYR A 381 -2.43 -16.37 3.77
CA TYR A 381 -2.98 -16.54 5.12
C TYR A 381 -1.90 -16.80 6.18
N ASP A 382 -0.72 -17.26 5.78
CA ASP A 382 0.48 -17.37 6.64
C ASP A 382 0.89 -16.02 7.25
N PHE A 383 0.47 -14.89 6.65
CA PHE A 383 0.64 -13.54 7.21
C PHE A 383 -0.56 -13.09 8.05
N PHE A 384 -1.41 -14.01 8.51
CA PHE A 384 -2.51 -13.74 9.43
C PHE A 384 -3.48 -12.66 8.95
N SER A 385 -3.67 -12.57 7.62
CA SER A 385 -4.49 -11.53 7.01
C SER A 385 -4.06 -10.10 7.40
N ASP A 386 -2.77 -9.90 7.70
CA ASP A 386 -2.21 -8.64 8.17
C ASP A 386 -1.08 -8.14 7.25
N ALA A 387 -1.31 -6.99 6.62
CA ALA A 387 -0.33 -6.35 5.75
C ALA A 387 0.96 -5.96 6.49
N THR A 388 0.89 -5.61 7.79
CA THR A 388 2.08 -5.32 8.60
C THR A 388 2.95 -6.58 8.75
N SER A 389 2.32 -7.73 8.98
CA SER A 389 3.01 -9.01 9.07
C SER A 389 3.71 -9.37 7.75
N GLN A 390 3.06 -9.14 6.60
CA GLN A 390 3.68 -9.33 5.29
C GLN A 390 4.84 -8.36 5.03
N ILE A 391 4.68 -7.08 5.39
CA ILE A 391 5.76 -6.09 5.28
C ILE A 391 6.96 -6.52 6.13
N ASN A 392 6.72 -6.94 7.37
CA ASN A 392 7.77 -7.39 8.27
C ASN A 392 8.58 -8.56 7.69
N ALA A 393 7.90 -9.52 7.06
CA ALA A 393 8.51 -10.64 6.36
C ALA A 393 9.45 -10.20 5.22
N LEU A 394 8.99 -9.27 4.38
CA LEU A 394 9.75 -8.76 3.22
C LEU A 394 11.00 -7.97 3.63
N VAL A 395 10.89 -7.13 4.64
CA VAL A 395 11.92 -6.13 4.97
C VAL A 395 12.90 -6.60 6.05
N HIS A 396 12.62 -7.70 6.73
CA HIS A 396 13.53 -8.27 7.71
C HIS A 396 14.75 -8.91 7.04
N LYS A 397 15.92 -8.25 7.14
CA LYS A 397 17.19 -8.71 6.54
C LYS A 397 17.65 -10.11 6.97
N GLY A 398 17.26 -10.56 8.16
CA GLY A 398 17.54 -11.91 8.66
C GLY A 398 16.56 -12.97 8.18
N GLY A 399 15.48 -12.56 7.49
CA GLY A 399 14.39 -13.43 7.05
C GLY A 399 14.51 -13.86 5.60
N GLU A 400 13.56 -14.69 5.18
CA GLU A 400 13.48 -15.26 3.84
C GLU A 400 13.20 -14.21 2.76
N GLY A 401 12.54 -13.10 3.13
CA GLY A 401 12.28 -11.96 2.24
C GLY A 401 13.55 -11.20 1.84
N GLY A 402 14.70 -11.50 2.46
CA GLY A 402 16.01 -10.96 2.06
C GLY A 402 16.25 -9.50 2.45
N GLY A 403 15.26 -8.81 3.03
CA GLY A 403 15.38 -7.40 3.38
C GLY A 403 15.34 -6.51 2.15
N VAL A 404 14.17 -6.45 1.51
CA VAL A 404 13.92 -5.67 0.30
C VAL A 404 14.19 -4.18 0.52
N ASP A 405 14.60 -3.48 -0.55
CA ASP A 405 15.04 -2.09 -0.49
C ASP A 405 13.87 -1.10 -0.56
N GLY A 406 12.73 -1.51 -1.09
CA GLY A 406 11.53 -0.68 -1.16
C GLY A 406 10.25 -1.47 -1.39
N LEU A 407 9.13 -0.82 -1.11
CA LEU A 407 7.79 -1.34 -1.11
C LEU A 407 6.91 -0.46 -2.01
N ILE A 408 6.25 -1.08 -2.97
CA ILE A 408 5.24 -0.44 -3.83
C ILE A 408 3.86 -0.87 -3.31
N THR A 409 3.04 0.09 -2.88
CA THR A 409 1.81 -0.18 -2.12
C THR A 409 0.64 0.71 -2.52
N ASP A 410 -0.57 0.14 -2.53
CA ASP A 410 -1.83 0.91 -2.66
C ASP A 410 -2.13 1.74 -1.40
N PHE A 411 -1.48 1.41 -0.26
CA PHE A 411 -1.68 2.02 1.06
C PHE A 411 -0.35 2.51 1.66
N PRO A 412 0.14 3.70 1.26
CA PRO A 412 1.41 4.23 1.78
C PRO A 412 1.45 4.36 3.30
N GLY A 413 0.32 4.67 3.95
CA GLY A 413 0.24 4.90 5.39
C GLY A 413 0.61 3.67 6.22
N THR A 414 0.24 2.48 5.76
CA THR A 414 0.59 1.21 6.40
C THR A 414 2.09 0.94 6.30
N ALA A 415 2.68 1.13 5.12
CA ALA A 415 4.12 0.96 4.91
C ALA A 415 4.96 2.02 5.65
N HIS A 416 4.50 3.27 5.68
CA HIS A 416 5.15 4.34 6.44
C HIS A 416 5.09 4.08 7.95
N ARG A 417 3.93 3.66 8.48
CA ARG A 417 3.81 3.29 9.90
C ARG A 417 4.76 2.15 10.25
N TYR A 418 4.96 1.17 9.37
CA TYR A 418 6.01 0.15 9.54
C TYR A 418 7.39 0.79 9.68
N LYS A 419 7.77 1.79 8.88
CA LYS A 419 9.09 2.44 9.00
C LYS A 419 9.32 3.05 10.39
N LEU A 420 8.27 3.56 11.02
CA LEU A 420 8.32 4.22 12.32
C LEU A 420 8.36 3.25 13.51
N ASN A 421 8.16 1.94 13.29
CA ASN A 421 7.99 1.00 14.40
C ASN A 421 9.23 0.92 15.33
N SER A 422 9.00 0.89 16.63
CA SER A 422 10.05 0.92 17.66
C SER A 422 10.91 -0.35 17.67
N CYS A 423 10.38 -1.45 17.13
CA CYS A 423 11.04 -2.75 17.06
C CYS A 423 12.06 -2.89 15.93
N ARG A 424 12.20 -1.91 15.01
CA ARG A 424 13.20 -1.96 13.92
C ARG A 424 14.64 -1.96 14.45
N ASN A 425 14.89 -1.24 15.53
CA ASN A 425 16.24 -1.05 16.08
C ASN A 425 16.63 -2.10 17.13
N MET A 426 15.77 -3.08 17.39
CA MET A 426 15.99 -4.06 18.47
C MET A 426 16.93 -5.22 18.10
N GLY A 427 17.33 -5.36 16.83
CA GLY A 427 18.26 -6.42 16.39
C GLY A 427 17.78 -7.82 16.80
N THR A 428 18.62 -8.57 17.53
CA THR A 428 18.29 -9.91 18.06
C THR A 428 17.39 -9.91 19.28
N ARG A 429 17.08 -8.74 19.87
CA ARG A 429 16.13 -8.59 21.00
C ARG A 429 14.69 -8.40 20.53
N ARG A 430 14.44 -8.50 19.22
CA ARG A 430 13.09 -8.44 18.65
C ARG A 430 12.24 -9.57 19.24
N PRO A 431 10.98 -9.31 19.65
CA PRO A 431 10.09 -10.38 20.12
C PRO A 431 10.04 -11.50 19.07
N THR A 432 10.17 -12.76 19.51
CA THR A 432 10.16 -13.94 18.63
C THR A 432 8.88 -14.09 17.82
N THR A 433 7.80 -13.42 18.23
CA THR A 433 6.51 -13.32 17.55
C THR A 433 6.46 -12.28 16.43
N CYS A 434 7.45 -11.37 16.36
CA CYS A 434 7.72 -10.52 15.20
C CYS A 434 8.59 -11.25 14.15
N CYS A 435 8.84 -12.54 14.33
CA CYS A 435 9.46 -13.40 13.33
C CYS A 435 8.37 -14.26 12.69
N LEU A 436 8.47 -14.40 11.36
CA LEU A 436 7.65 -15.23 10.48
C LEU A 436 7.15 -16.54 11.11
N PRO A 437 6.02 -17.09 10.63
CA PRO A 437 5.52 -18.39 11.09
C PRO A 437 6.63 -19.43 10.99
N SER A 438 7.13 -19.87 12.16
CA SER A 438 7.91 -21.09 12.23
C SER A 438 7.04 -22.21 11.67
N ALA A 439 7.63 -23.01 10.80
CA ALA A 439 7.04 -24.14 10.09
C ALA A 439 5.85 -24.80 10.83
N ALA A 440 4.73 -24.93 10.10
CA ALA A 440 3.57 -25.77 10.38
C ALA A 440 2.81 -25.48 11.70
N ALA A 441 1.56 -25.04 11.53
CA ALA A 441 0.43 -25.39 12.40
C ALA A 441 0.67 -25.36 13.92
N SER A 442 0.50 -24.19 14.55
CA SER A 442 0.01 -24.17 15.93
C SER A 442 -1.03 -23.08 16.12
N LEU A 443 -2.29 -23.46 15.91
CA LEU A 443 -3.46 -22.73 16.44
C LEU A 443 -3.44 -22.88 17.97
N GLY A 444 -2.68 -22.03 18.64
CA GLY A 444 -2.76 -21.84 20.08
C GLY A 444 -3.67 -20.66 20.40
N SER A 445 -4.79 -20.88 21.10
CA SER A 445 -5.49 -19.79 21.78
C SER A 445 -4.56 -19.23 22.87
N TYR A 446 -3.88 -18.12 22.57
CA TYR A 446 -3.07 -17.41 23.55
C TYR A 446 -3.97 -16.45 24.34
N ARG A 447 -4.24 -16.80 25.59
CA ARG A 447 -4.76 -15.83 26.57
C ARG A 447 -3.59 -14.94 26.98
N ILE A 448 -3.47 -13.75 26.39
CA ILE A 448 -2.50 -12.75 26.84
C ILE A 448 -2.96 -12.27 28.22
N LYS A 449 -2.42 -12.90 29.27
CA LYS A 449 -2.57 -12.44 30.66
C LYS A 449 -1.25 -11.78 31.05
N GLN A 450 -1.11 -10.48 30.79
CA GLN A 450 0.05 -9.74 31.31
C GLN A 450 -0.07 -9.66 32.84
N HIS A 451 0.98 -10.10 33.54
CA HIS A 451 1.23 -9.65 34.91
C HIS A 451 1.76 -8.22 34.81
N CYS A 452 0.90 -7.23 35.10
CA CYS A 452 1.23 -5.81 35.23
C CYS A 452 2.17 -5.54 36.41
N HIS A 453 3.43 -5.99 36.33
CA HIS A 453 4.47 -5.66 37.31
C HIS A 453 5.77 -5.10 36.72
N GLN A 454 5.83 -4.81 35.42
CA GLN A 454 6.81 -3.83 34.93
C GLN A 454 6.18 -2.44 34.96
N GLN A 455 6.78 -1.58 35.77
CA GLN A 455 6.32 -0.21 36.06
C GLN A 455 6.00 0.55 34.77
N TRP A 456 4.72 0.88 34.64
CA TRP A 456 4.23 1.91 33.73
C TRP A 456 4.93 3.23 34.10
N PRO A 457 5.33 4.08 33.12
CA PRO A 457 5.39 5.50 33.40
C PRO A 457 3.95 5.91 33.72
N GLN A 458 3.63 6.06 35.00
CA GLN A 458 2.33 6.50 35.53
C GLN A 458 1.93 7.93 35.11
N SER A 459 2.47 8.45 34.01
CA SER A 459 2.09 9.74 33.47
C SER A 459 1.37 9.52 32.15
N ARG A 460 0.03 9.51 32.22
CA ARG A 460 -0.95 9.45 31.10
C ARG A 460 -1.47 8.07 30.74
N CYS A 461 -1.96 7.35 31.73
CA CYS A 461 -3.16 6.55 31.53
C CYS A 461 -4.22 7.06 32.50
#